data_AF-A0A954FVV8-F1
#
_entry.id   AF-A0A954FVV8-F1
#
_cell.length_a   1.000
_cell.length_b   1.000
_cell.length_c   1.000
_cell.angle_alpha   90.00
_cell.angle_beta   90.00
_cell.angle_gamma   90.00
#
_symmetry.space_group_name_H-M   'P 1'
#
loop_
_entity.id
_entity.type
_entity.pdbx_description
1 polymer ?
#
loop_
_entity_poly.entity_id
_entity_poly.type
_entity_poly.pdbx_seq_one_letter_code
_entity_poly.pdbx_strand_id
1 'polypeptide(L)' 'MRVSWSAKVSKSQYYIRNRGRIQGPFDPQTLQSLARRGRFARHHEVSQDKQNWFQASEYPELFPQ' A
#
# COMPACT_ATOMS: atom_id res chain seq x y z
N MET A 1 3.35 29.65 22.03
CA MET A 1 2.34 29.10 21.11
C MET A 1 3.05 28.28 20.04
N ARG A 2 2.84 26.96 20.00
CA ARG A 2 3.26 26.11 18.87
C ARG A 2 2.01 25.38 18.40
N VAL A 3 1.46 25.84 17.28
CA VAL A 3 0.41 25.12 16.58
C VAL A 3 1.05 23.88 15.95
N SER A 4 0.99 22.76 16.66
CA SER A 4 1.27 21.45 16.09
C SER A 4 0.12 21.11 15.15
N TRP A 5 0.24 21.50 13.89
CA TRP A 5 -0.65 21.05 12.82
C TRP A 5 -0.35 19.56 12.56
N SER A 6 -0.95 18.66 13.35
CA SER A 6 -1.11 17.27 12.91
C SER A 6 -2.34 17.23 12.01
N ALA A 7 -2.18 17.69 10.77
CA ALA A 7 -3.12 17.32 9.73
C ALA A 7 -3.11 15.79 9.66
N LYS A 8 -4.24 15.16 10.04
CA LYS A 8 -4.52 13.78 9.63
C LYS A 8 -4.61 13.82 8.10
N VAL A 9 -3.46 13.71 7.43
CA VAL A 9 -3.43 13.29 6.03
C VAL A 9 -3.91 11.84 6.10
N SER A 10 -5.17 11.62 5.76
CA SER A 10 -5.76 10.30 5.59
C SER A 10 -5.08 9.63 4.40
N LYS A 11 -3.82 9.20 4.59
CA LYS A 11 -3.08 8.43 3.60
C LYS A 11 -3.74 7.07 3.51
N SER A 12 -4.33 6.74 2.36
CA SER A 12 -4.83 5.38 2.11
C SER A 12 -3.74 4.38 2.46
N GLN A 13 -4.04 3.44 3.35
CA GLN A 13 -3.09 2.45 3.83
C GLN A 13 -3.44 1.08 3.28
N TYR A 14 -2.42 0.39 2.76
CA TYR A 14 -2.57 -0.92 2.14
C TYR A 14 -1.64 -1.93 2.80
N TYR A 15 -2.17 -3.11 3.03
CA TYR A 15 -1.44 -4.32 3.38
C TYR A 15 -1.18 -5.11 2.11
N ILE A 16 -0.01 -5.71 2.00
CA ILE A 16 0.32 -6.65 0.93
C ILE A 16 0.28 -8.07 1.51
N ARG A 17 -0.33 -9.01 0.80
CA ARG A 17 -0.20 -10.45 1.07
C ARG A 17 0.51 -11.14 -0.08
N ASN A 18 1.51 -11.94 0.26
CA ASN A 18 2.21 -12.82 -0.68
C ASN A 18 2.60 -14.12 0.04
N ARG A 19 2.18 -15.28 -0.50
CA ARG A 19 2.48 -16.62 0.05
C ARG A 19 2.22 -16.71 1.56
N GLY A 20 1.08 -16.21 2.01
CA GLY A 20 0.66 -16.23 3.41
C GLY A 20 1.35 -15.22 4.33
N ARG A 21 2.29 -14.41 3.84
CA ARG A 21 2.93 -13.34 4.61
C ARG A 21 2.23 -12.02 4.35
N ILE A 22 1.83 -11.35 5.44
CA ILE A 22 1.22 -10.01 5.41
C ILE A 22 2.28 -8.97 5.79
N GLN A 23 2.36 -7.88 5.03
CA GLN A 23 3.27 -6.75 5.26
C GLN A 23 2.51 -5.43 5.17
N GLY A 24 2.96 -4.41 5.91
CA GLY A 24 2.35 -3.08 5.94
C GLY A 24 1.81 -2.68 7.32
N PRO A 25 1.05 -1.58 7.43
CA PRO A 25 0.49 -0.83 6.30
C PRO A 25 1.51 0.01 5.54
N PHE A 26 1.30 0.16 4.24
CA PHE A 26 2.08 1.03 3.36
C PHE A 26 1.19 2.10 2.75
N ASP A 27 1.74 3.30 2.54
CA ASP A 27 1.10 4.29 1.69
C ASP A 27 1.39 3.99 0.20
N PRO A 28 0.62 4.56 -0.75
CA PRO A 28 0.80 4.28 -2.18
C PRO A 28 2.20 4.65 -2.68
N GLN A 29 2.82 5.70 -2.13
CA GLN A 29 4.17 6.13 -2.51
C GLN A 29 5.20 5.07 -2.15
N THR A 30 5.06 4.46 -0.98
CA THR A 30 5.90 3.32 -0.54
C THR A 30 5.67 2.10 -1.43
N LEU A 31 4.41 1.80 -1.80
CA LEU A 31 4.09 0.70 -2.71
C LEU A 31 4.70 0.89 -4.11
N GLN A 32 4.65 2.10 -4.65
CA GLN A 32 5.30 2.43 -5.92
C GLN A 32 6.82 2.24 -5.83
N SER A 33 7.44 2.65 -4.73
CA SER A 33 8.88 2.43 -4.48
C SER A 33 9.23 0.94 -4.39
N LEU A 34 8.39 0.14 -3.72
CA LEU A 34 8.55 -1.31 -3.65
C LEU A 34 8.36 -1.96 -5.04
N ALA A 35 7.42 -1.47 -5.84
CA ALA A 35 7.20 -1.95 -7.21
C ALA A 35 8.40 -1.67 -8.11
N ARG A 36 8.97 -0.45 -8.06
CA ARG A 36 10.21 -0.11 -8.78
C ARG A 36 11.37 -1.04 -8.42
N ARG A 37 11.41 -1.53 -7.18
CA ARG A 37 12.44 -2.46 -6.68
C ARG A 37 12.11 -3.94 -6.92
N GLY A 38 11.01 -4.25 -7.61
CA GLY A 38 10.54 -5.63 -7.84
C GLY A 38 10.05 -6.36 -6.59
N ARG A 39 9.79 -5.63 -5.49
CA ARG A 39 9.33 -6.18 -4.20
C ARG A 39 7.82 -6.18 -4.06
N PHE A 40 7.12 -5.47 -4.95
CA PHE A 40 5.68 -5.47 -5.08
C PHE A 40 5.29 -5.63 -6.56
N ALA A 41 4.32 -6.48 -6.87
CA ALA A 41 3.97 -6.82 -8.24
C ALA A 41 2.45 -7.00 -8.37
N ARG A 42 1.96 -6.94 -9.61
CA ARG A 42 0.53 -7.01 -9.94
C ARG A 42 -0.18 -8.29 -9.48
N HIS A 43 0.55 -9.39 -9.31
CA HIS A 43 0.03 -10.68 -8.85
C HIS A 43 -0.02 -10.81 -7.32
N HIS A 44 0.50 -9.82 -6.58
CA HIS A 44 0.31 -9.79 -5.13
C HIS A 44 -1.13 -9.40 -4.80
N GLU A 45 -1.55 -9.71 -3.59
CA GLU A 45 -2.84 -9.26 -3.07
C GLU A 45 -2.66 -8.02 -2.19
N VAL A 46 -3.62 -7.10 -2.25
CA VAL A 46 -3.67 -5.91 -1.40
C VAL A 46 -4.97 -5.85 -0.60
N SER A 47 -4.92 -5.21 0.56
CA SER A 47 -6.07 -5.03 1.44
C SER A 47 -5.97 -3.72 2.21
N GLN A 48 -7.09 -3.05 2.47
CA GLN A 48 -7.14 -1.90 3.37
C GLN A 48 -7.50 -2.29 4.81
N ASP A 49 -8.08 -3.49 5.01
CA ASP A 49 -8.68 -3.93 6.28
C ASP A 49 -8.12 -5.26 6.82
N LYS A 50 -7.20 -5.90 6.09
CA LYS A 50 -6.65 -7.26 6.31
C LYS A 50 -7.66 -8.41 6.20
N GLN A 51 -8.90 -8.13 5.84
CA GLN A 51 -9.98 -9.12 5.74
C GLN A 51 -10.31 -9.39 4.28
N ASN A 52 -10.51 -8.32 3.51
CA ASN A 52 -10.80 -8.38 2.08
C ASN A 52 -9.52 -8.17 1.29
N TRP A 53 -9.20 -9.13 0.41
CA TRP A 53 -7.98 -9.14 -0.38
C TRP A 53 -8.32 -9.09 -1.86
N PHE A 54 -7.67 -8.18 -2.59
CA PHE A 54 -7.90 -7.94 -4.01
C PHE A 54 -6.58 -8.06 -4.78
N GLN A 55 -6.63 -8.41 -6.07
CA GLN A 55 -5.42 -8.45 -6.87
C GLN A 55 -4.84 -7.04 -7.01
N ALA A 56 -3.53 -6.88 -6.83
CA ALA A 56 -2.89 -5.58 -6.97
C ALA A 56 -3.07 -5.00 -8.39
N SER A 57 -3.24 -5.85 -9.42
CA SER A 57 -3.56 -5.41 -10.78
C SER A 57 -4.84 -4.56 -10.89
N GLU A 58 -5.78 -4.71 -9.95
CA GLU A 58 -7.02 -3.92 -9.89
C GLU A 58 -6.80 -2.48 -9.39
N TYR A 59 -5.60 -2.17 -8.89
CA TYR A 59 -5.21 -0.86 -8.37
C TYR A 59 -3.97 -0.32 -9.10
N PRO A 60 -4.11 0.14 -10.36
CA PRO A 60 -2.98 0.65 -11.16
C PRO A 60 -2.22 1.79 -10.48
N GLU A 61 -2.89 2.58 -9.63
CA GLU A 61 -2.32 3.72 -8.89
C GLU A 61 -1.22 3.32 -7.88
N LEU A 62 -1.15 2.04 -7.51
CA LEU A 62 -0.13 1.52 -6.59
C LEU A 62 1.20 1.23 -7.28
N PHE A 63 1.25 1.36 -8.61
CA PHE A 63 2.43 1.14 -9.43
C PHE A 63 2.96 2.45 -9.99
N PRO A 64 4.29 2.57 -10.22
CA PRO A 64 4.81 3.69 -10.98
C PRO A 64 4.16 3.72 -12.37
N GLN A 65 3.79 4.91 -12.85
CA GLN A 65 3.50 5.13 -14.26
C GLN A 65 4.72 4.88 -15.13
#